data_AF-A0A673BGZ8-F1
#
_entry.id   AF-A0A673BGZ8-F1
#
_cell.length_a   1.000
_cell.length_b   1.000
_cell.length_c   1.000
_cell.angle_alpha   90.00
_cell.angle_beta   90.00
_cell.angle_gamma   90.00
#
_symmetry.space_group_name_H-M   'P 1'
#
loop_
_entity.id
_entity.type
_entity.pdbx_description
1 polymer ?
#
loop_
_entity_poly.entity_id
_entity_poly.type
_entity_poly.pdbx_seq_one_letter_code
_entity_poly.pdbx_strand_id
1 'polypeptide(L)'
;VSVSSSSGGDSVAVSAGSDGESIGNCPFSQRLFMILWLKGVIFNVTTVDLKRKPADLQALAPGVNPPFVTFNGEVKVDVNKIEEFLEEKLTPPRYPRLAPRHPEANSAGIDVFAKFSAYSGPCTDTV
;
A
#
# COMPACT_ATOMS: atom_id res chain seq x y z
N VAL A 1 0.95 -11.64 -9.80
CA VAL A 1 0.37 -10.88 -10.93
C VAL A 1 1.51 -10.14 -11.61
N SER A 2 1.98 -10.64 -12.74
CA SER A 2 3.03 -10.01 -13.53
C SER A 2 2.39 -9.17 -14.62
N VAL A 3 2.53 -7.85 -14.53
CA VAL A 3 2.21 -6.92 -15.62
C VAL A 3 3.37 -5.94 -15.70
N SER A 4 4.10 -5.99 -16.81
CA SER A 4 5.24 -5.12 -17.10
C SER A 4 4.76 -3.86 -17.82
N SER A 5 5.33 -2.70 -17.48
CA SER A 5 5.30 -1.51 -18.34
C SER A 5 6.70 -0.93 -18.51
N SER A 6 7.01 -0.51 -19.73
CA SER A 6 8.34 -0.14 -20.18
C SER A 6 8.70 1.33 -19.91
N SER A 7 8.18 1.96 -18.85
CA SER A 7 8.54 3.34 -18.53
C SER A 7 8.40 3.66 -17.04
N GLY A 8 9.52 3.64 -16.32
CA GLY A 8 9.74 4.35 -15.05
C GLY A 8 9.30 3.64 -13.76
N GLY A 9 10.26 2.97 -13.09
CA GLY A 9 10.57 3.02 -11.65
C GLY A 9 9.54 2.79 -10.53
N ASP A 10 8.24 2.77 -10.79
CA ASP A 10 7.23 2.86 -9.73
C ASP A 10 6.80 1.48 -9.23
N SER A 11 7.06 1.20 -7.95
CA SER A 11 6.77 -0.09 -7.32
C SER A 11 6.15 0.06 -5.94
N VAL A 12 5.17 -0.78 -5.62
CA VAL A 12 4.55 -0.90 -4.29
C VAL A 12 4.94 -2.24 -3.68
N ALA A 13 5.49 -2.18 -2.47
CA ALA A 13 5.76 -3.35 -1.67
C ALA A 13 4.58 -3.60 -0.73
N VAL A 14 4.01 -4.80 -0.80
CA VAL A 14 2.90 -5.24 0.06
C VAL A 14 3.34 -6.43 0.90
N SER A 15 2.75 -6.59 2.08
CA SER A 15 3.02 -7.77 2.90
C SER A 15 2.53 -9.03 2.18
N ALA A 16 3.36 -10.08 2.14
CA ALA A 16 2.92 -11.37 1.62
C ALA A 16 1.90 -12.05 2.55
N GLY A 17 1.08 -12.92 1.97
CA GLY A 17 0.20 -13.83 2.68
C GLY A 17 0.95 -14.93 3.43
N SER A 18 0.23 -15.80 4.12
CA SER A 18 0.80 -16.90 4.91
C SER A 18 1.65 -17.88 4.07
N ASP A 19 1.42 -17.91 2.76
CA ASP A 19 2.14 -18.68 1.75
C ASP A 19 3.41 -18.00 1.23
N GLY A 20 3.68 -16.74 1.62
CA GLY A 20 4.86 -15.99 1.23
C GLY A 20 4.84 -15.41 -0.20
N GLU A 21 3.81 -15.75 -0.99
CA GLU A 21 3.68 -15.33 -2.39
C GLU A 21 2.41 -14.51 -2.65
N SER A 22 1.30 -14.82 -2.00
CA SER A 22 0.03 -14.11 -2.17
C SER A 22 0.05 -12.70 -1.58
N ILE A 23 -0.90 -11.87 -1.98
CA ILE A 23 -1.15 -10.59 -1.29
C ILE A 23 -1.70 -10.92 0.10
N GLY A 24 -1.03 -10.43 1.14
CA GLY A 24 -1.44 -10.63 2.53
C GLY A 24 -2.66 -9.80 2.92
N ASN A 25 -3.27 -10.16 4.06
CA ASN A 25 -4.50 -9.55 4.59
C ASN A 25 -4.26 -8.18 5.26
N CYS A 26 -3.47 -7.31 4.62
CA CYS A 26 -3.12 -6.00 5.16
C CYS A 26 -4.07 -4.92 4.60
N PRO A 27 -4.93 -4.30 5.43
CA PRO A 27 -5.88 -3.27 4.98
C PRO A 27 -5.18 -2.04 4.39
N PHE A 28 -3.97 -1.72 4.85
CA PHE A 28 -3.18 -0.61 4.34
C PHE A 28 -2.60 -0.89 2.94
N SER A 29 -2.10 -2.10 2.71
CA SER A 29 -1.65 -2.53 1.37
C SER A 29 -2.81 -2.52 0.38
N GLN A 30 -4.00 -2.97 0.80
CA GLN A 30 -5.20 -2.94 -0.02
C GLN A 30 -5.63 -1.51 -0.38
N ARG A 31 -5.56 -0.57 0.58
CA ARG A 31 -5.87 0.85 0.33
C ARG A 31 -4.96 1.44 -0.76
N LEU A 32 -3.65 1.25 -0.65
CA LEU A 32 -2.69 1.75 -1.65
C LEU A 32 -2.91 1.11 -3.02
N PHE A 33 -3.18 -0.20 -3.05
CA PHE A 33 -3.48 -0.91 -4.29
C PHE A 33 -4.73 -0.34 -4.97
N MET A 34 -5.81 -0.07 -4.22
CA MET A 34 -7.02 0.55 -4.75
C MET A 34 -6.77 1.95 -5.31
N ILE A 35 -5.96 2.77 -4.63
CA ILE A 35 -5.62 4.14 -5.10
C ILE A 35 -4.89 4.08 -6.44
N LEU A 36 -3.81 3.29 -6.53
CA LEU A 36 -3.02 3.15 -7.76
C LEU A 36 -3.84 2.57 -8.91
N TRP A 37 -4.73 1.61 -8.60
CA TRP A 37 -5.67 1.04 -9.57
C TRP A 37 -6.66 2.07 -10.11
N LEU A 38 -7.30 2.86 -9.23
CA LEU A 38 -8.25 3.90 -9.62
C LEU A 38 -7.59 5.06 -10.37
N LYS A 39 -6.31 5.34 -10.08
CA LYS A 39 -5.51 6.30 -10.85
C LYS A 39 -5.23 5.81 -12.27
N GLY A 40 -5.28 4.51 -12.54
CA GLY A 40 -4.93 3.94 -13.85
C GLY A 40 -3.43 4.04 -14.16
N VAL A 41 -2.59 4.09 -13.13
CA VAL A 41 -1.13 4.04 -13.29
C VAL A 41 -0.70 2.59 -13.47
N ILE A 42 0.36 2.37 -14.25
CA ILE A 42 0.98 1.06 -14.29
C ILE A 42 2.07 1.02 -13.22
N PHE A 43 1.95 0.09 -12.28
CA PHE A 43 2.85 -0.05 -11.14
C PHE A 43 3.19 -1.52 -10.93
N ASN A 44 4.37 -1.79 -10.37
CA ASN A 44 4.75 -3.14 -9.98
C ASN A 44 4.31 -3.43 -8.54
N VAL A 45 3.77 -4.62 -8.29
CA VAL A 45 3.43 -5.09 -6.94
C VAL A 45 4.43 -6.16 -6.54
N THR A 46 5.19 -5.89 -5.48
CA THR A 46 6.12 -6.84 -4.89
C THR A 46 5.55 -7.34 -3.56
N THR A 47 5.24 -8.63 -3.46
CA THR A 47 4.92 -9.26 -2.18
C THR A 47 6.19 -9.49 -1.39
N VAL A 48 6.19 -9.10 -0.12
CA VAL A 48 7.36 -9.19 0.76
C VAL A 48 7.07 -10.19 1.87
N ASP A 49 7.84 -11.29 1.87
CA ASP A 49 7.89 -12.20 3.01
C ASP A 49 8.67 -11.54 4.17
N LEU A 50 7.97 -11.28 5.27
CA LEU A 50 8.54 -10.69 6.47
C LEU A 50 9.55 -11.62 7.17
N LYS A 51 9.46 -12.95 6.94
CA LYS A 51 10.39 -13.94 7.51
C LYS A 51 11.68 -14.04 6.70
N ARG A 52 11.63 -13.75 5.40
CA ARG A 52 12.77 -13.80 4.47
C ARG A 52 12.83 -12.53 3.64
N LYS A 53 13.38 -11.46 4.22
CA LYS A 53 13.54 -10.18 3.51
C LYS A 53 14.56 -10.34 2.37
N PRO A 54 14.17 -10.09 1.09
CA PRO A 54 15.10 -10.14 -0.04
C PRO A 54 16.20 -9.08 0.10
N ALA A 55 17.42 -9.40 -0.35
CA ALA A 55 18.57 -8.49 -0.27
C ALA A 55 18.33 -7.18 -1.04
N ASP A 56 17.70 -7.25 -2.23
CA ASP A 56 17.38 -6.08 -3.04
C ASP A 56 16.42 -5.12 -2.33
N LEU A 57 15.44 -5.67 -1.63
CA LEU A 57 14.49 -4.90 -0.83
C LEU A 57 15.20 -4.22 0.36
N GLN A 58 16.16 -4.92 0.95
CA GLN A 58 16.94 -4.43 2.07
C GLN A 58 17.92 -3.33 1.66
N ALA A 59 18.45 -3.39 0.42
CA ALA A 59 19.25 -2.33 -0.18
C ALA A 59 18.41 -1.11 -0.53
N LEU A 60 17.18 -1.32 -1.01
CA LEU A 60 16.27 -0.23 -1.38
C LEU A 60 15.68 0.49 -0.17
N ALA A 61 15.27 -0.26 0.85
CA ALA A 61 14.55 0.24 2.02
C ALA A 61 15.02 -0.47 3.32
N PRO A 62 16.23 -0.16 3.81
CA PRO A 62 16.81 -0.83 4.98
C PRO A 62 15.97 -0.58 6.23
N GLY A 63 15.53 -1.66 6.89
CA GLY A 63 14.75 -1.57 8.13
C GLY A 63 13.28 -1.16 7.95
N VAL A 64 12.83 -0.93 6.71
CA VAL A 64 11.44 -0.59 6.44
C VAL A 64 10.59 -1.86 6.40
N ASN A 65 9.40 -1.79 6.99
CA ASN A 65 8.38 -2.82 6.87
C ASN A 65 7.32 -2.36 5.87
N PRO A 66 6.74 -3.28 5.07
CA PRO A 66 5.62 -2.97 4.20
C PRO A 66 4.37 -2.53 4.99
N PRO A 67 3.45 -1.75 4.37
CA PRO A 67 3.53 -1.28 2.98
C PRO A 67 4.44 -0.06 2.80
N PHE A 68 5.15 -0.03 1.67
CA PHE A 68 5.88 1.16 1.22
C PHE A 68 5.84 1.25 -0.31
N VAL A 69 6.01 2.45 -0.84
CA VAL A 69 6.07 2.71 -2.29
C VAL A 69 7.43 3.28 -2.63
N THR A 70 7.99 2.84 -3.73
CA THR A 70 9.16 3.47 -4.35
C THR A 70 8.70 4.17 -5.61
N PHE A 71 8.99 5.47 -5.72
CA PHE A 71 8.67 6.29 -6.88
C PHE A 71 9.92 7.03 -7.32
N ASN A 72 10.35 6.82 -8.58
CA ASN A 72 11.62 7.37 -9.10
C ASN A 72 12.84 7.12 -8.17
N GLY A 73 12.90 5.98 -7.50
CA GLY A 73 13.98 5.62 -6.56
C GLY A 73 13.86 6.21 -5.15
N GLU A 74 12.87 7.06 -4.88
CA GLU A 74 12.59 7.55 -3.52
C GLU A 74 11.62 6.58 -2.81
N VAL A 75 11.96 6.16 -1.58
CA VAL A 75 11.12 5.28 -0.77
C VAL A 75 10.21 6.10 0.15
N LYS A 76 8.92 5.83 0.10
CA LYS A 76 7.87 6.41 0.93
C LYS A 76 7.24 5.29 1.76
N VAL A 77 7.18 5.47 3.09
CA VAL A 77 6.79 4.41 4.04
C VAL A 77 5.47 4.67 4.77
N ASP A 78 5.01 5.92 4.78
CA ASP A 78 3.79 6.33 5.47
C ASP A 78 2.63 6.35 4.47
N VAL A 79 1.61 5.55 4.72
CA VAL A 79 0.43 5.38 3.85
C VAL A 79 -0.23 6.71 3.54
N ASN A 80 -0.38 7.60 4.52
CA ASN A 80 -1.03 8.89 4.32
C ASN A 80 -0.15 9.79 3.44
N LYS A 81 1.17 9.80 3.68
CA LYS A 81 2.11 10.57 2.84
C LYS A 81 2.21 10.03 1.42
N ILE A 82 2.11 8.70 1.25
CA ILE A 82 2.06 8.06 -0.07
C ILE A 82 0.80 8.52 -0.80
N GLU A 83 -0.36 8.51 -0.13
CA GLU A 83 -1.62 8.97 -0.71
C GLU A 83 -1.56 10.44 -1.13
N GLU A 84 -1.08 11.32 -0.25
CA GLU A 84 -0.87 12.74 -0.57
C GLU A 84 0.07 12.92 -1.76
N PHE A 85 1.19 12.19 -1.78
CA PHE A 85 2.17 12.25 -2.85
C PHE A 85 1.59 11.77 -4.20
N LEU A 86 0.85 10.67 -4.21
CA LEU A 86 0.20 10.14 -5.40
C LEU A 86 -0.87 11.11 -5.92
N GLU A 87 -1.61 11.76 -5.03
CA GLU A 87 -2.61 12.75 -5.42
C GLU A 87 -1.98 14.02 -6.01
N GLU A 88 -0.82 14.44 -5.50
CA GLU A 88 -0.06 15.60 -6.01
C GLU A 88 0.64 15.31 -7.35
N LYS A 89 1.25 14.12 -7.50
CA LYS A 89 1.99 13.76 -8.72
C LYS A 89 1.09 13.28 -9.85
N LEU A 90 0.03 12.55 -9.53
CA LEU A 90 -0.87 11.95 -10.51
C LEU A 90 -2.10 12.84 -10.69
N THR A 91 -1.92 13.94 -11.41
CA THR A 91 -2.93 14.97 -11.62
C THR A 91 -3.55 14.94 -13.02
N PRO A 92 -4.72 15.61 -13.21
CA PRO A 92 -5.32 15.79 -14.52
C PRO A 92 -4.41 16.58 -15.48
N PRO A 93 -4.51 16.37 -16.81
CA PRO A 93 -5.52 15.56 -17.52
C PRO A 93 -5.16 14.07 -17.61
N ARG A 94 -3.96 13.67 -17.18
CA ARG A 94 -3.45 12.30 -17.39
C ARG A 94 -4.03 11.30 -16.40
N TYR A 95 -4.31 11.73 -15.18
CA TYR A 95 -4.84 10.86 -14.12
C TYR A 95 -6.01 11.54 -13.39
N PRO A 96 -7.03 10.78 -12.95
CA PRO A 96 -8.19 11.34 -12.26
C PRO A 96 -7.84 11.81 -10.84
N ARG A 97 -8.58 12.80 -10.33
CA ARG A 97 -8.50 13.25 -8.94
C ARG A 97 -9.30 12.30 -8.06
N LEU A 98 -8.69 11.75 -7.01
CA LEU A 98 -9.35 10.81 -6.10
C LEU A 98 -9.77 11.46 -4.77
N ALA A 99 -9.27 12.67 -4.48
CA ALA A 99 -9.66 13.41 -3.29
C ALA A 99 -11.20 13.59 -3.22
N PRO A 100 -11.84 13.24 -2.09
CA PRO A 100 -13.28 13.37 -1.96
C PRO A 100 -13.71 14.83 -1.99
N ARG A 101 -14.90 15.06 -2.56
CA ARG A 101 -15.49 16.41 -2.68
C ARG A 101 -16.05 16.93 -1.35
N HIS A 102 -16.41 16.01 -0.46
CA HIS A 102 -17.02 16.30 0.84
C HIS A 102 -16.03 15.90 1.95
N PRO A 103 -15.57 16.84 2.79
CA PRO A 103 -14.58 16.55 3.83
C PRO A 103 -15.08 15.54 4.86
N GLU A 104 -16.39 15.43 5.05
CA GLU A 104 -17.03 14.45 5.95
C GLU A 104 -16.78 13.01 5.51
N ALA A 105 -16.53 12.78 4.21
CA ALA A 105 -16.23 11.46 3.69
C ALA A 105 -14.87 10.92 4.19
N ASN A 106 -13.94 11.80 4.60
CA ASN A 106 -12.64 11.38 5.13
C ASN A 106 -12.73 10.84 6.56
N SER A 107 -13.70 11.31 7.34
CA SER A 107 -13.89 10.92 8.75
C SER A 107 -14.97 9.85 8.93
N ALA A 108 -15.86 9.70 7.95
CA ALA A 108 -16.86 8.65 7.94
C ALA A 108 -16.22 7.25 7.98
N GLY A 109 -16.42 6.51 9.07
CA GLY A 109 -15.97 5.12 9.22
C GLY A 109 -14.56 4.94 9.82
N ILE A 110 -13.88 6.02 10.22
CA ILE A 110 -12.51 5.94 10.77
C ILE A 110 -12.41 5.11 12.06
N ASP A 111 -13.49 5.03 12.84
CA ASP A 111 -13.56 4.31 14.12
C ASP A 111 -14.15 2.89 13.98
N VAL A 112 -14.69 2.52 12.81
CA VAL A 112 -15.34 1.22 12.58
C VAL A 112 -14.36 0.08 12.74
N PHE A 113 -13.15 0.22 12.19
CA PHE A 113 -12.11 -0.80 12.31
C PHE A 113 -11.66 -0.99 13.77
N ALA A 114 -11.49 0.11 14.51
CA ALA A 114 -11.11 0.05 15.93
C ALA A 114 -12.20 -0.62 16.77
N LYS A 115 -13.47 -0.25 16.55
CA LYS A 115 -14.63 -0.86 17.22
C LYS A 115 -14.78 -2.34 16.89
N PHE A 116 -14.62 -2.72 15.62
CA PHE A 116 -14.66 -4.13 15.21
C PHE A 116 -13.51 -4.95 15.79
N SER A 117 -12.30 -4.38 15.85
CA SER A 117 -11.12 -5.02 16.45
C SER A 117 -11.32 -5.24 17.95
N ALA A 118 -11.92 -4.26 18.64
CA ALA A 118 -12.29 -4.41 20.05
C ALA A 118 -13.38 -5.47 20.27
N TYR A 119 -14.35 -5.59 19.34
CA TYR A 119 -15.40 -6.60 19.40
C TYR A 119 -14.88 -8.02 19.14
N SER A 120 -13.96 -8.18 18.18
CA SER A 120 -13.42 -9.49 17.77
C SER A 120 -12.47 -10.12 18.80
N GLY A 121 -12.16 -9.39 19.88
CA GLY A 121 -11.33 -9.85 20.99
C GLY A 121 -9.83 -9.84 20.70
N PRO A 122 -8.97 -9.82 21.74
CA PRO A 122 -7.54 -10.07 21.57
C PRO A 122 -7.35 -11.51 21.07
N CYS A 123 -6.46 -11.72 20.10
CA CYS A 123 -6.13 -13.06 19.60
C CYS A 123 -5.74 -13.98 20.76
N THR A 124 -6.63 -14.89 21.14
CA THR A 124 -6.32 -16.00 22.05
C THR A 124 -5.89 -17.21 21.22
N ASP A 125 -4.83 -17.06 20.42
CA ASP A 125 -4.09 -18.21 19.88
C ASP A 125 -2.72 -18.24 20.57
N THR A 126 -2.77 -18.53 21.86
CA THR A 126 -1.66 -19.16 22.57
C THR A 126 -1.88 -20.67 22.46
N VAL A 127 -1.24 -21.31 21.49
CA VAL A 127 -0.98 -22.76 21.47
C VAL A 127 0.49 -22.99 21.22
#